data_AF-A0A9W7ZM06-F1
#
_entry.id   AF-A0A9W7ZM06-F1
#
_cell.length_a   1.000
_cell.length_b   1.000
_cell.length_c   1.000
_cell.angle_alpha   90.00
_cell.angle_beta   90.00
_cell.angle_gamma   90.00
#
_symmetry.space_group_name_H-M   'P 1'
#
loop_
_entity.id
_entity.type
_entity.pdbx_description
1 polymer ?
#
loop_
_entity_poly.entity_id
_entity_poly.type
_entity_poly.pdbx_seq_one_letter_code
_entity_poly.pdbx_strand_id
1 'polypeptide(L)'
;VVFYFTSATCPPCRVLSPLLERISQAYVQVDFYKVQLEKAPAVASAQQVSAVPNLKFYKGGGLVGNVVGANLEGIQDNLQHHAGMPSNLEALTAGPETVGSSTPKPRRPSAYGIPGHSDLSSMVMSTQAGALNQNNDQPLANLFTPGDAYLESDVDEQLLIYFPFNQAVKLHSLKFEGPVSHAPKTVKIYANRPNMGFDETESVQPTQVLELTEADYAESATTSLRFVRFQNVSSVTVFVEDNLGGEDITRVQRIIPIGTPIDGAMMSNIRQGEEE
;
A
#
# COMPACT_ATOMS: atom_id res chain seq x y z
N VAL A 1 7.12 28.54 -1.03
CA VAL A 1 7.84 28.39 -2.32
C VAL A 1 9.02 27.45 -2.13
N VAL A 2 9.25 26.53 -3.06
CA VAL A 2 10.38 25.59 -3.06
C VAL A 2 11.14 25.71 -4.38
N PHE A 3 12.45 25.92 -4.30
CA PHE A 3 13.33 25.91 -5.46
C PHE A 3 14.12 24.60 -5.50
N TYR A 4 14.01 23.87 -6.59
CA TYR A 4 14.71 22.63 -6.87
C TYR A 4 15.84 22.86 -7.87
N PHE A 5 17.06 22.92 -7.36
CA PHE A 5 18.27 23.04 -8.16
C PHE A 5 18.72 21.65 -8.65
N THR A 6 18.88 21.54 -9.96
CA THR A 6 19.08 20.26 -10.65
C THR A 6 20.04 20.40 -11.82
N SER A 7 20.49 19.26 -12.33
CA SER A 7 21.33 19.15 -13.52
C SER A 7 20.88 17.97 -14.37
N ALA A 8 20.93 18.11 -15.69
CA ALA A 8 20.51 17.05 -16.61
C ALA A 8 21.46 15.83 -16.57
N THR A 9 22.70 16.04 -16.16
CA THR A 9 23.75 15.00 -16.04
C THR A 9 23.88 14.44 -14.63
N CYS A 10 23.03 14.85 -13.69
CA CYS A 10 23.05 14.40 -12.30
C CYS A 10 22.13 13.17 -12.10
N PRO A 11 22.67 11.96 -11.84
CA PRO A 11 21.85 10.76 -11.67
C PRO A 11 20.88 10.82 -10.48
N PRO A 12 21.28 11.30 -9.27
CA PRO A 12 20.33 11.46 -8.16
C PRO A 12 19.20 12.45 -8.49
N CYS A 13 19.46 13.45 -9.33
CA CYS A 13 18.47 14.41 -9.77
C CYS A 13 17.41 13.78 -10.69
N ARG A 14 17.80 12.82 -11.54
CA ARG A 14 16.88 12.09 -12.42
C ARG A 14 15.92 11.21 -11.62
N VAL A 15 16.40 10.62 -10.52
CA VAL A 15 15.58 9.84 -9.60
C VAL A 15 14.61 10.74 -8.81
N LEU A 16 15.10 11.89 -8.33
CA LEU A 16 14.32 12.79 -7.49
C LEU A 16 13.25 13.59 -8.26
N SER A 17 13.54 13.99 -9.51
CA SER A 17 12.64 14.84 -10.32
C SER A 17 11.19 14.32 -10.41
N PRO A 18 10.92 13.07 -10.80
CA PRO A 18 9.55 12.56 -10.92
C PRO A 18 8.84 12.46 -9.56
N LEU A 19 9.59 12.21 -8.48
CA LEU A 19 9.03 12.19 -7.13
C LEU A 19 8.63 13.60 -6.70
N LEU A 20 9.47 14.58 -7.02
CA LEU A 20 9.18 15.97 -6.69
C LEU A 20 8.00 16.54 -7.49
N GLU A 21 7.79 16.10 -8.74
CA GLU A 21 6.59 16.45 -9.52
C GLU A 21 5.32 15.96 -8.82
N ARG A 22 5.32 14.73 -8.30
CA ARG A 22 4.17 14.18 -7.55
C ARG A 22 3.95 14.91 -6.22
N ILE A 23 5.04 15.20 -5.51
CA ILE A 23 5.01 16.01 -4.30
C ILE A 23 4.43 17.40 -4.61
N SER A 24 4.81 18.02 -5.73
CA SER A 24 4.26 19.32 -6.11
C SER A 24 2.77 19.29 -6.42
N GLN A 25 2.27 18.19 -6.97
CA GLN A 25 0.83 17.98 -7.20
C GLN A 25 0.07 17.73 -5.90
N ALA A 26 0.73 17.14 -4.89
CA ALA A 26 0.14 16.89 -3.58
C ALA A 26 0.09 18.15 -2.70
N TYR A 27 1.09 19.01 -2.81
CA TYR A 27 1.21 20.27 -2.08
C TYR A 27 0.81 21.46 -2.94
N VAL A 28 -0.46 21.50 -3.38
CA VAL A 28 -0.99 22.58 -4.25
C VAL A 28 -0.88 23.97 -3.64
N GLN A 29 -0.75 24.07 -2.31
CA GLN A 29 -0.54 25.32 -1.58
C GLN A 29 0.91 25.82 -1.61
N VAL A 30 1.83 25.08 -2.24
CA VAL A 30 3.25 25.39 -2.31
C VAL A 30 3.69 25.50 -3.76
N ASP A 31 4.23 26.65 -4.16
CA ASP A 31 4.84 26.78 -5.50
C ASP A 31 6.19 26.07 -5.57
N PHE A 32 6.38 25.22 -6.58
CA PHE A 32 7.64 24.54 -6.87
C PHE A 32 8.27 25.09 -8.15
N TYR A 33 9.56 25.44 -8.09
CA TYR A 33 10.33 25.95 -9.23
C TYR A 33 11.56 25.09 -9.48
N LYS A 34 11.69 24.56 -10.69
CA LYS A 34 12.87 23.79 -11.12
C LYS A 34 13.92 24.71 -11.74
N VAL A 35 15.13 24.70 -11.21
CA VAL A 35 16.26 25.52 -11.67
C VAL A 35 17.35 24.61 -12.20
N GLN A 36 17.59 24.66 -13.51
CA GLN A 36 18.68 23.93 -14.16
C GLN A 36 19.97 24.76 -14.07
N LEU A 37 21.01 24.21 -13.44
CA LEU A 37 22.28 24.90 -13.24
C LEU A 37 22.92 25.35 -14.56
N GLU A 38 22.73 24.57 -15.62
CA GLU A 38 23.27 24.84 -16.96
C GLU A 38 22.59 26.04 -17.63
N LYS A 39 21.33 26.30 -17.29
CA LYS A 39 20.52 27.38 -17.88
C LYS A 39 20.56 28.66 -17.05
N ALA A 40 20.78 28.54 -15.73
CA ALA A 40 20.76 29.66 -14.80
C ALA A 40 21.91 29.60 -13.77
N PRO A 41 23.19 29.58 -14.21
CA PRO A 41 24.34 29.43 -13.31
C PRO A 41 24.48 30.59 -12.33
N ALA A 42 24.13 31.82 -12.75
CA ALA A 42 24.16 33.00 -11.88
C ALA A 42 23.16 32.88 -10.71
N VAL A 43 21.99 32.27 -10.93
CA VAL A 43 20.98 32.05 -9.89
C VAL A 43 21.47 31.00 -8.90
N ALA A 44 22.04 29.89 -9.38
CA ALA A 44 22.60 28.84 -8.51
C ALA A 44 23.74 29.38 -7.63
N SER A 45 24.62 30.22 -8.19
CA SER A 45 25.71 30.87 -7.46
C SER A 45 25.19 31.87 -6.42
N ALA A 46 24.27 32.76 -6.79
CA ALA A 46 23.65 33.71 -5.87
C ALA A 46 22.90 33.01 -4.72
N GLN A 47 22.34 31.83 -5.00
CA GLN A 47 21.68 30.98 -4.00
C GLN A 47 22.64 30.03 -3.28
N GLN A 48 23.96 30.16 -3.44
CA GLN A 48 24.98 29.36 -2.75
C GLN A 48 24.76 27.84 -2.90
N VAL A 49 24.40 27.38 -4.10
CA VAL A 49 24.22 25.95 -4.39
C VAL A 49 25.57 25.33 -4.74
N SER A 50 26.08 24.48 -3.85
CA SER A 50 27.38 23.80 -4.01
C SER A 50 27.29 22.39 -4.61
N ALA A 51 26.11 21.76 -4.52
CA ALA A 51 25.86 20.41 -5.04
C ALA A 51 24.40 20.28 -5.49
N VAL A 52 24.15 19.36 -6.43
CA VAL A 52 22.81 18.99 -6.90
C VAL A 52 22.53 17.51 -6.64
N PRO A 53 21.28 17.12 -6.35
CA PRO A 53 20.11 17.98 -6.21
C PRO A 53 20.16 18.82 -4.92
N ASN A 54 19.60 20.03 -4.95
CA ASN A 54 19.46 20.87 -3.77
C ASN A 54 18.07 21.52 -3.78
N LEU A 55 17.37 21.49 -2.64
CA LEU A 55 16.07 22.10 -2.47
C LEU A 55 16.13 23.19 -1.41
N LYS A 56 15.66 24.38 -1.78
CA LYS A 56 15.54 25.53 -0.88
C LYS A 56 14.09 25.90 -0.65
N PHE A 57 13.70 25.99 0.62
CA PHE A 57 12.34 26.26 1.06
C PHE A 57 12.24 27.70 1.55
N TYR A 58 11.27 28.44 1.04
CA TYR A 58 11.02 29.83 1.40
C TYR A 58 9.58 30.03 1.86
N LYS A 59 9.42 30.78 2.95
CA LYS A 59 8.14 31.22 3.52
C LYS A 59 8.25 32.68 3.96
N GLY A 60 7.32 33.53 3.54
CA GLY A 60 7.34 34.96 3.87
C GLY A 60 8.59 35.72 3.36
N GLY A 61 9.23 35.24 2.29
CA GLY A 61 10.45 35.83 1.72
C GLY A 61 11.77 35.39 2.39
N GLY A 62 11.72 34.66 3.50
CA GLY A 62 12.90 34.10 4.18
C GLY A 62 13.18 32.64 3.80
N LEU A 63 14.45 32.24 3.80
CA LEU A 63 14.88 30.84 3.68
C LEU A 63 14.57 30.12 4.99
N VAL A 64 13.71 29.10 4.94
CA VAL A 64 13.28 28.32 6.11
C VAL A 64 13.84 26.89 6.12
N GLY A 65 14.32 26.40 4.98
CA GLY A 65 14.87 25.06 4.87
C GLY A 65 15.82 24.91 3.68
N ASN A 66 16.80 24.02 3.81
CA ASN A 66 17.76 23.70 2.75
C ASN A 66 18.11 22.21 2.84
N VAL A 67 17.78 21.46 1.79
CA VAL A 67 18.06 20.02 1.69
C VAL A 67 19.04 19.80 0.55
N VAL A 68 20.18 19.19 0.86
CA VAL A 68 21.22 18.84 -0.11
C VAL A 68 21.17 17.33 -0.37
N GLY A 69 21.24 16.93 -1.63
CA GLY A 69 21.17 15.54 -2.05
C GLY A 69 19.75 15.03 -2.27
N ALA A 70 19.64 13.80 -2.77
CA ALA A 70 18.35 13.15 -3.06
C ALA A 70 17.71 12.58 -1.78
N ASN A 71 17.51 13.44 -0.78
CA ASN A 71 16.96 13.09 0.51
C ASN A 71 15.46 13.35 0.53
N LEU A 72 14.65 12.33 0.22
CA LEU A 72 13.19 12.43 0.19
C LEU A 72 12.59 12.70 1.57
N GLU A 73 13.10 12.04 2.61
CA GLU A 73 12.65 12.20 3.99
C GLU A 73 12.82 13.65 4.43
N GLY A 74 14.02 14.22 4.25
CA GLY A 74 14.27 15.62 4.57
C GLY A 74 13.41 16.61 3.78
N ILE A 75 13.01 16.27 2.55
CA ILE A 75 12.08 17.09 1.75
C ILE A 75 10.68 17.02 2.33
N GLN A 76 10.20 15.83 2.68
CA GLN A 76 8.88 15.63 3.28
C GLN A 76 8.77 16.29 4.64
N ASP A 77 9.79 16.17 5.49
CA ASP A 77 9.86 16.81 6.80
C ASP A 77 9.78 18.33 6.69
N ASN A 78 10.54 18.93 5.77
CA ASN A 78 10.52 20.38 5.54
C ASN A 78 9.14 20.85 5.03
N LEU A 79 8.49 20.06 4.16
CA LEU A 79 7.15 20.37 3.67
C LEU A 79 6.11 20.25 4.79
N GLN A 80 6.14 19.18 5.58
CA GLN A 80 5.19 18.97 6.67
C GLN A 80 5.34 20.05 7.74
N HIS A 81 6.57 20.39 8.11
CA HIS A 81 6.86 21.39 9.14
C HIS A 81 6.46 22.81 8.73
N HIS A 82 6.61 23.17 7.45
CA HIS A 82 6.39 24.55 6.99
C HIS A 82 5.08 24.77 6.22
N ALA A 83 4.52 23.73 5.59
CA ALA A 83 3.32 23.78 4.76
C ALA A 83 2.15 22.91 5.27
N GLY A 84 2.36 22.09 6.30
CA GLY A 84 1.35 21.19 6.87
C GLY A 84 1.18 19.89 6.08
N MET A 85 0.04 19.21 6.24
CA MET A 85 -0.25 17.98 5.50
C MET A 85 -0.44 18.24 3.99
N PRO A 86 -0.16 17.25 3.13
CA PRO A 86 -0.42 17.37 1.69
C PRO A 86 -1.93 17.57 1.45
N SER A 87 -2.24 18.53 0.58
CA SER A 87 -3.63 18.89 0.25
C SER A 87 -4.30 17.89 -0.69
N ASN A 88 -3.51 17.09 -1.41
CA ASN A 88 -3.98 16.04 -2.30
C ASN A 88 -3.15 14.76 -2.13
N LEU A 89 -3.58 13.88 -1.24
CA LEU A 89 -2.88 12.63 -0.92
C LEU A 89 -2.86 11.66 -2.13
N GLU A 90 -3.83 11.76 -3.05
CA GLU A 90 -3.92 10.93 -4.25
C GLU A 90 -2.82 11.24 -5.28
N ALA A 91 -2.28 12.47 -5.29
CA ALA A 91 -1.16 12.82 -6.17
C ALA A 91 0.16 12.11 -5.78
N LEU A 92 0.30 11.72 -4.50
CA LEU A 92 1.42 10.90 -4.03
C LEU A 92 1.25 9.41 -4.37
N THR A 93 0.09 8.99 -4.86
CA THR A 93 -0.24 7.61 -5.25
C THR A 93 -0.53 7.44 -6.75
N ALA A 94 -0.83 8.52 -7.47
CA ALA A 94 -0.99 8.52 -8.93
C ALA A 94 0.35 8.23 -9.63
N GLY A 95 0.40 7.15 -10.41
CA GLY A 95 1.51 6.82 -11.30
C GLY A 95 1.36 7.53 -12.66
N PRO A 96 2.45 7.87 -13.36
CA PRO A 96 2.33 8.54 -14.65
C PRO A 96 1.85 7.56 -15.73
N GLU A 97 0.79 7.96 -16.44
CA GLU A 97 0.40 7.38 -17.73
C GLU A 97 1.50 7.63 -18.78
N THR A 98 1.60 6.69 -19.72
CA THR A 98 2.78 6.35 -20.51
C THR A 98 3.04 7.26 -21.71
N VAL A 99 4.32 7.50 -22.03
CA VAL A 99 4.80 7.52 -23.43
C VAL A 99 6.16 6.80 -23.49
N GLY A 100 6.25 5.79 -24.37
CA GLY A 100 7.21 4.70 -24.29
C GLY A 100 8.65 5.00 -24.71
N SER A 101 9.56 4.15 -24.21
CA SER A 101 10.74 3.66 -24.94
C SER A 101 11.41 2.53 -24.15
N SER A 102 11.77 1.47 -24.86
CA SER A 102 12.37 0.23 -24.41
C SER A 102 13.67 0.40 -23.60
N THR A 103 13.62 0.15 -22.28
CA THR A 103 14.77 -0.20 -21.41
C THR A 103 14.27 -0.97 -20.18
N PRO A 104 15.12 -1.74 -19.45
CA PRO A 104 14.67 -2.79 -18.54
C PRO A 104 13.80 -2.23 -17.41
N LYS A 105 12.62 -2.85 -17.21
CA LYS A 105 11.62 -2.51 -16.17
C LYS A 105 12.32 -2.14 -14.84
N PRO A 106 12.12 -0.91 -14.30
CA PRO A 106 12.53 -0.65 -12.93
C PRO A 106 11.73 -1.59 -12.04
N ARG A 107 12.42 -2.45 -11.29
CA ARG A 107 11.77 -3.35 -10.33
C ARG A 107 11.01 -2.46 -9.36
N ARG A 108 9.67 -2.59 -9.36
CA ARG A 108 8.79 -2.02 -8.33
C ARG A 108 9.46 -2.30 -6.97
N PRO A 109 9.53 -1.34 -6.04
CA PRO A 109 10.02 -1.64 -4.70
C PRO A 109 9.26 -2.86 -4.21
N SER A 110 10.02 -3.92 -3.95
CA SER A 110 9.48 -5.18 -3.53
C SER A 110 8.76 -4.95 -2.20
N ALA A 111 7.45 -5.19 -2.14
CA ALA A 111 6.78 -5.17 -0.85
C ALA A 111 7.48 -6.18 0.07
N TYR A 112 7.93 -5.69 1.22
CA TYR A 112 8.63 -6.51 2.21
C TYR A 112 9.87 -7.23 1.67
N GLY A 113 10.57 -6.64 0.70
CA GLY A 113 11.81 -7.23 0.16
C GLY A 113 11.61 -8.39 -0.82
N ILE A 114 10.36 -8.75 -1.17
CA ILE A 114 10.02 -9.85 -2.09
C ILE A 114 10.12 -9.42 -3.57
N PRO A 115 11.15 -9.86 -4.33
CA PRO A 115 11.40 -9.34 -5.67
C PRO A 115 10.23 -9.57 -6.63
N GLY A 116 9.77 -8.50 -7.28
CA GLY A 116 8.72 -8.58 -8.29
C GLY A 116 7.29 -8.53 -7.74
N HIS A 117 7.09 -8.45 -6.43
CA HIS A 117 5.77 -8.32 -5.79
C HIS A 117 5.62 -6.97 -5.09
N SER A 118 4.38 -6.51 -4.95
CA SER A 118 4.01 -5.24 -4.32
C SER A 118 2.83 -5.42 -3.36
N ASP A 119 2.60 -4.43 -2.52
CA ASP A 119 1.43 -4.32 -1.66
C ASP A 119 0.19 -4.10 -2.54
N LEU A 120 -0.85 -4.90 -2.32
CA LEU A 120 -2.09 -4.87 -3.10
C LEU A 120 -3.28 -4.33 -2.29
N SER A 121 -3.05 -3.69 -1.13
CA SER A 121 -4.12 -3.16 -0.27
C SER A 121 -5.02 -2.15 -1.01
N SER A 122 -4.43 -1.34 -1.89
CA SER A 122 -5.18 -0.40 -2.74
C SER A 122 -6.07 -1.07 -3.81
N MET A 123 -5.85 -2.35 -4.10
CA MET A 123 -6.70 -3.12 -5.02
C MET A 123 -7.86 -3.79 -4.30
N VAL A 124 -7.85 -3.84 -2.98
CA VAL A 124 -8.94 -4.42 -2.19
C VAL A 124 -10.13 -3.48 -2.20
N MET A 125 -11.30 -4.01 -2.56
CA MET A 125 -12.55 -3.26 -2.60
C MET A 125 -13.24 -3.32 -1.22
N SER A 126 -12.79 -2.47 -0.29
CA SER A 126 -13.31 -2.45 1.10
C SER A 126 -14.83 -2.26 1.20
N THR A 127 -15.44 -1.55 0.26
CA THR A 127 -16.90 -1.34 0.18
C THR A 127 -17.69 -2.61 -0.17
N GLN A 128 -17.03 -3.63 -0.72
CA GLN A 128 -17.61 -4.93 -1.05
C GLN A 128 -17.05 -6.04 -0.15
N ALA A 129 -16.24 -5.69 0.85
CA ALA A 129 -15.75 -6.62 1.84
C ALA A 129 -16.84 -6.92 2.88
N GLY A 130 -16.78 -8.11 3.48
CA GLY A 130 -17.73 -8.55 4.50
C GLY A 130 -17.02 -9.37 5.57
N ALA A 131 -17.58 -9.37 6.78
CA ALA A 131 -17.10 -10.20 7.88
C ALA A 131 -18.28 -10.83 8.61
N LEU A 132 -18.18 -12.12 8.92
CA LEU A 132 -19.07 -12.81 9.84
C LEU A 132 -18.42 -12.94 11.21
N ASN A 133 -19.27 -12.95 12.24
CA ASN A 133 -18.88 -12.93 13.65
C ASN A 133 -18.04 -11.70 14.05
N GLN A 134 -18.24 -10.55 13.39
CA GLN A 134 -17.56 -9.30 13.78
C GLN A 134 -18.28 -8.62 14.94
N ASN A 135 -17.51 -8.03 15.86
CA ASN A 135 -18.01 -7.11 16.87
C ASN A 135 -18.44 -5.79 16.22
N ASN A 136 -19.60 -5.27 16.58
CA ASN A 136 -20.14 -4.01 16.04
C ASN A 136 -19.31 -2.77 16.43
N ASP A 137 -18.63 -2.80 17.57
CA ASP A 137 -17.77 -1.70 18.04
C ASP A 137 -16.39 -1.72 17.38
N GLN A 138 -15.95 -2.90 16.92
CA GLN A 138 -14.67 -3.12 16.24
C GLN A 138 -14.87 -3.82 14.89
N PRO A 139 -15.51 -3.12 13.90
CA PRO A 139 -15.97 -3.75 12.67
C PRO A 139 -14.85 -3.92 11.63
N LEU A 140 -15.16 -4.65 10.56
CA LEU A 140 -14.26 -4.93 9.43
C LEU A 140 -13.63 -3.68 8.81
N ALA A 141 -14.32 -2.54 8.82
CA ALA A 141 -13.80 -1.29 8.28
C ALA A 141 -12.46 -0.88 8.92
N ASN A 142 -12.23 -1.27 10.18
CA ASN A 142 -10.98 -1.02 10.90
C ASN A 142 -9.78 -1.70 10.24
N LEU A 143 -9.98 -2.87 9.62
CA LEU A 143 -8.92 -3.63 8.91
C LEU A 143 -8.28 -2.83 7.76
N PHE A 144 -9.00 -1.85 7.22
CA PHE A 144 -8.56 -1.00 6.11
C PHE A 144 -8.14 0.40 6.56
N THR A 145 -8.21 0.68 7.86
CA THR A 145 -7.90 2.00 8.44
C THR A 145 -6.46 1.99 8.97
N PRO A 146 -5.65 3.03 8.71
CA PRO A 146 -4.31 3.12 9.27
C PRO A 146 -4.35 3.38 10.79
N GLY A 147 -3.36 2.85 11.51
CA GLY A 147 -3.21 3.04 12.95
C GLY A 147 -3.53 1.77 13.73
N ASP A 148 -4.01 1.94 14.96
CA ASP A 148 -4.21 0.85 15.94
C ASP A 148 -5.64 0.30 15.97
N ALA A 149 -6.47 0.67 15.00
CA ALA A 149 -7.81 0.12 14.85
C ALA A 149 -7.74 -1.36 14.43
N TYR A 150 -8.63 -2.19 14.97
CA TYR A 150 -8.68 -3.62 14.67
C TYR A 150 -10.12 -4.10 14.46
N LEU A 151 -10.24 -5.20 13.73
CA LEU A 151 -11.43 -6.04 13.70
C LEU A 151 -11.38 -7.00 14.89
N GLU A 152 -12.48 -7.17 15.61
CA GLU A 152 -12.62 -8.12 16.72
C GLU A 152 -13.77 -9.10 16.44
N SER A 153 -13.65 -10.33 16.93
CA SER A 153 -14.76 -11.28 16.93
C SER A 153 -15.77 -11.00 18.04
N ASP A 154 -17.04 -11.38 17.83
CA ASP A 154 -18.13 -11.07 18.76
C ASP A 154 -18.41 -12.21 19.76
N VAL A 155 -18.61 -13.44 19.27
CA VAL A 155 -19.08 -14.55 20.09
C VAL A 155 -17.96 -15.47 20.57
N ASP A 156 -17.03 -15.80 19.70
CA ASP A 156 -15.95 -16.76 19.90
C ASP A 156 -14.71 -16.33 19.08
N GLU A 157 -13.65 -17.12 19.09
CA GLU A 157 -12.40 -16.82 18.38
C GLU A 157 -12.52 -16.86 16.85
N GLN A 158 -13.63 -17.33 16.29
CA GLN A 158 -13.74 -17.53 14.85
C GLN A 158 -14.10 -16.24 14.11
N LEU A 159 -13.46 -16.01 12.97
CA LEU A 159 -13.81 -14.90 12.07
C LEU A 159 -13.86 -15.40 10.64
N LEU A 160 -14.84 -14.94 9.87
CA LEU A 160 -14.87 -15.18 8.43
C LEU A 160 -14.84 -13.86 7.68
N ILE A 161 -13.72 -13.56 7.05
CA ILE A 161 -13.45 -12.28 6.39
C ILE A 161 -13.41 -12.49 4.89
N TYR A 162 -14.23 -11.77 4.14
CA TYR A 162 -14.26 -11.76 2.69
C TYR A 162 -13.83 -10.40 2.15
N PHE A 163 -12.94 -10.38 1.17
CA PHE A 163 -12.66 -9.17 0.40
C PHE A 163 -12.35 -9.46 -1.08
N PRO A 164 -12.99 -8.73 -2.01
CA PRO A 164 -12.65 -8.80 -3.44
C PRO A 164 -11.56 -7.81 -3.83
N PHE A 165 -10.92 -8.08 -4.96
CA PHE A 165 -10.00 -7.16 -5.64
C PHE A 165 -10.70 -6.50 -6.83
N ASN A 166 -10.34 -5.25 -7.11
CA ASN A 166 -10.86 -4.48 -8.27
C ASN A 166 -10.36 -4.99 -9.63
N GLN A 167 -9.38 -5.89 -9.63
CA GLN A 167 -8.89 -6.64 -10.78
C GLN A 167 -8.28 -7.96 -10.28
N ALA A 168 -8.12 -8.93 -11.18
CA ALA A 168 -7.48 -10.19 -10.81
C ALA A 168 -5.99 -10.00 -10.48
N VAL A 169 -5.51 -10.69 -9.45
CA VAL A 169 -4.13 -10.61 -8.96
C VAL A 169 -3.51 -12.00 -8.84
N LYS A 170 -2.18 -12.03 -8.80
CA LYS A 170 -1.36 -13.17 -8.39
C LYS A 170 -0.91 -12.94 -6.95
N LEU A 171 -1.48 -13.67 -5.99
CA LEU A 171 -1.10 -13.54 -4.58
C LEU A 171 0.12 -14.41 -4.27
N HIS A 172 1.17 -13.78 -3.79
CA HIS A 172 2.41 -14.43 -3.37
C HIS A 172 2.42 -14.70 -1.87
N SER A 173 2.01 -13.72 -1.08
CA SER A 173 2.00 -13.80 0.38
C SER A 173 0.88 -12.94 0.96
N LEU A 174 0.54 -13.21 2.21
CA LEU A 174 -0.26 -12.33 3.05
C LEU A 174 0.62 -11.88 4.22
N LYS A 175 0.43 -10.65 4.68
CA LYS A 175 0.96 -10.21 5.98
C LYS A 175 -0.22 -9.99 6.92
N PHE A 176 -0.09 -10.51 8.12
CA PHE A 176 -1.05 -10.34 9.20
C PHE A 176 -0.44 -9.42 10.24
N GLU A 177 -1.24 -8.48 10.74
CA GLU A 177 -0.86 -7.61 11.85
C GLU A 177 -1.94 -7.66 12.92
N GLY A 178 -1.53 -7.57 14.17
CA GLY A 178 -2.43 -7.60 15.32
C GLY A 178 -1.68 -7.86 16.62
N PRO A 179 -2.34 -7.69 17.76
CA PRO A 179 -1.76 -8.01 19.06
C PRO A 179 -1.60 -9.53 19.18
N VAL A 180 -0.35 -10.01 19.32
CA VAL A 180 0.00 -11.45 19.33
C VAL A 180 -0.88 -12.28 20.28
N SER A 181 -1.28 -11.72 21.42
CA SER A 181 -2.17 -12.41 22.38
C SER A 181 -3.54 -12.78 21.82
N HIS A 182 -4.08 -12.04 20.86
CA HIS A 182 -5.40 -12.30 20.26
C HIS A 182 -5.29 -12.55 18.74
N ALA A 183 -4.07 -12.66 18.22
CA ALA A 183 -3.85 -12.71 16.79
C ALA A 183 -4.19 -14.09 16.22
N PRO A 184 -4.69 -14.17 14.97
CA PRO A 184 -4.97 -15.44 14.32
C PRO A 184 -3.81 -16.45 14.36
N LYS A 185 -4.12 -17.73 14.57
CA LYS A 185 -3.14 -18.82 14.53
C LYS A 185 -3.42 -19.73 13.36
N THR A 186 -4.54 -20.45 13.38
CA THR A 186 -4.96 -21.33 12.28
C THR A 186 -5.86 -20.56 11.33
N VAL A 187 -5.38 -20.37 10.09
CA VAL A 187 -6.08 -19.57 9.09
C VAL A 187 -6.29 -20.38 7.81
N LYS A 188 -7.54 -20.59 7.41
CA LYS A 188 -7.92 -21.23 6.16
C LYS A 188 -8.21 -20.18 5.09
N ILE A 189 -7.52 -20.28 3.96
CA ILE A 189 -7.63 -19.34 2.84
C ILE A 189 -8.38 -19.99 1.69
N TYR A 190 -9.41 -19.31 1.19
CA TYR A 190 -10.20 -19.71 0.03
C TYR A 190 -10.10 -18.64 -1.07
N ALA A 191 -9.47 -18.97 -2.19
CA ALA A 191 -9.43 -18.09 -3.35
C ALA A 191 -10.71 -18.23 -4.18
N ASN A 192 -11.28 -17.10 -4.60
CA ASN A 192 -12.42 -17.00 -5.52
C ASN A 192 -13.70 -17.72 -5.03
N ARG A 193 -13.95 -17.70 -3.72
CA ARG A 193 -15.16 -18.26 -3.10
C ARG A 193 -15.91 -17.18 -2.33
N PRO A 194 -16.73 -16.34 -3.01
CA PRO A 194 -17.60 -15.39 -2.33
C PRO A 194 -18.72 -16.11 -1.58
N ASN A 195 -19.36 -15.41 -0.63
CA ASN A 195 -20.57 -15.87 0.08
C ASN A 195 -20.40 -17.19 0.84
N MET A 196 -19.22 -17.44 1.40
CA MET A 196 -19.05 -18.55 2.34
C MET A 196 -19.63 -18.18 3.70
N GLY A 197 -20.30 -19.13 4.35
CA GLY A 197 -20.57 -19.15 5.78
C GLY A 197 -19.70 -20.20 6.48
N PHE A 198 -19.91 -20.37 7.79
CA PHE A 198 -19.13 -21.31 8.61
C PHE A 198 -19.34 -22.77 8.17
N ASP A 199 -20.56 -23.16 7.81
CA ASP A 199 -20.87 -24.51 7.30
C ASP A 199 -20.07 -24.87 6.03
N GLU A 200 -19.87 -23.90 5.12
CA GLU A 200 -19.05 -24.12 3.93
C GLU A 200 -17.56 -24.29 4.28
N THR A 201 -17.06 -23.68 5.37
CA THR A 201 -15.65 -23.81 5.75
C THR A 201 -15.29 -25.23 6.20
N GLU A 202 -16.26 -25.99 6.71
CA GLU A 202 -16.08 -27.38 7.13
C GLU A 202 -16.14 -28.36 5.94
N SER A 203 -16.99 -28.07 4.96
CA SER A 203 -17.27 -28.96 3.84
C SER A 203 -16.40 -28.72 2.60
N VAL A 204 -15.92 -27.48 2.42
CA VAL A 204 -15.07 -27.10 1.28
C VAL A 204 -13.60 -27.11 1.68
N GLN A 205 -12.77 -27.79 0.88
CA GLN A 205 -11.33 -27.78 1.10
C GLN A 205 -10.75 -26.37 0.86
N PRO A 206 -9.98 -25.82 1.80
CA PRO A 206 -9.32 -24.54 1.61
C PRO A 206 -8.24 -24.61 0.52
N THR A 207 -8.02 -23.48 -0.15
CA THR A 207 -6.94 -23.34 -1.14
C THR A 207 -5.58 -23.55 -0.48
N GLN A 208 -5.44 -23.05 0.74
CA GLN A 208 -4.30 -23.28 1.63
C GLN A 208 -4.72 -23.07 3.09
N VAL A 209 -4.14 -23.86 3.99
CA VAL A 209 -4.19 -23.63 5.45
C VAL A 209 -2.85 -23.04 5.87
N LEU A 210 -2.89 -22.04 6.73
CA LEU A 210 -1.74 -21.37 7.32
C LEU A 210 -1.77 -21.64 8.84
N GLU A 211 -0.62 -22.03 9.36
CA GLU A 211 -0.36 -22.15 10.80
C GLU A 211 0.58 -20.99 11.15
N LEU A 212 0.01 -19.89 11.63
CA LEU A 212 0.75 -18.69 11.99
C LEU A 212 1.40 -18.86 13.36
N THR A 213 2.54 -18.21 13.53
CA THR A 213 3.32 -18.16 14.77
C THR A 213 3.57 -16.72 15.16
N GLU A 214 4.06 -16.47 16.37
CA GLU A 214 4.43 -15.10 16.81
C GLU A 214 5.41 -14.42 15.83
N ALA A 215 6.28 -15.19 15.17
CA ALA A 215 7.24 -14.68 14.20
C ALA A 215 6.59 -14.11 12.93
N ASP A 216 5.40 -14.60 12.56
CA ASP A 216 4.65 -14.12 11.40
C ASP A 216 4.04 -12.72 11.61
N TYR A 217 3.97 -12.27 12.87
CA TYR A 217 3.46 -10.95 13.26
C TYR A 217 4.55 -9.89 13.43
N ALA A 218 5.82 -10.24 13.18
CA ALA A 218 6.90 -9.27 13.19
C ALA A 218 6.74 -8.23 12.06
N GLU A 219 7.24 -7.01 12.26
CA GLU A 219 6.99 -5.85 11.38
C GLU A 219 7.29 -6.10 9.89
N SER A 220 8.34 -6.88 9.58
CA SER A 220 8.73 -7.22 8.21
C SER A 220 8.31 -8.62 7.76
N ALA A 221 7.63 -9.39 8.61
CA ALA A 221 7.27 -10.76 8.32
C ALA A 221 6.13 -10.84 7.30
N THR A 222 6.17 -11.89 6.49
CA THR A 222 5.11 -12.19 5.52
C THR A 222 4.92 -13.71 5.49
N THR A 223 3.67 -14.14 5.45
CA THR A 223 3.33 -15.55 5.35
C THR A 223 3.20 -15.95 3.89
N SER A 224 4.06 -16.88 3.46
CA SER A 224 4.14 -17.32 2.07
C SER A 224 2.92 -18.16 1.68
N LEU A 225 2.29 -17.80 0.57
CA LEU A 225 1.28 -18.64 -0.07
C LEU A 225 1.95 -19.56 -1.09
N ARG A 226 1.31 -20.69 -1.38
CA ARG A 226 1.68 -21.59 -2.47
C ARG A 226 1.28 -20.92 -3.78
N PHE A 227 2.12 -19.99 -4.25
CA PHE A 227 1.89 -19.09 -5.38
C PHE A 227 1.24 -19.76 -6.60
N VAL A 228 1.59 -21.00 -6.92
CA VAL A 228 0.99 -21.77 -8.03
C VAL A 228 -0.53 -21.96 -7.92
N ARG A 229 -1.09 -21.95 -6.72
CA ARG A 229 -2.55 -22.02 -6.46
C ARG A 229 -3.24 -20.65 -6.50
N PHE A 230 -2.47 -19.57 -6.47
CA PHE A 230 -2.94 -18.19 -6.36
C PHE A 230 -2.53 -17.34 -7.56
N GLN A 231 -2.55 -17.92 -8.77
CA GLN A 231 -2.17 -17.23 -10.02
C GLN A 231 -3.28 -16.37 -10.63
N ASN A 232 -4.52 -16.53 -10.19
CA ASN A 232 -5.67 -15.78 -10.71
C ASN A 232 -6.72 -15.64 -9.61
N VAL A 233 -6.54 -14.61 -8.76
CA VAL A 233 -7.36 -14.36 -7.59
C VAL A 233 -8.15 -13.06 -7.80
N SER A 234 -9.46 -13.16 -7.84
CA SER A 234 -10.39 -12.02 -7.85
C SER A 234 -10.96 -11.71 -6.47
N SER A 235 -10.98 -12.68 -5.56
CA SER A 235 -11.38 -12.49 -4.17
C SER A 235 -10.71 -13.48 -3.23
N VAL A 236 -10.63 -13.12 -1.96
CA VAL A 236 -10.16 -14.00 -0.89
C VAL A 236 -11.20 -14.05 0.22
N THR A 237 -11.45 -15.26 0.71
CA THR A 237 -12.12 -15.51 1.98
C THR A 237 -11.10 -16.08 2.95
N VAL A 238 -10.96 -15.46 4.10
CA VAL A 238 -10.06 -15.81 5.20
C VAL A 238 -10.93 -16.28 6.36
N PHE A 239 -10.84 -17.56 6.69
CA PHE A 239 -11.44 -18.12 7.90
C PHE A 239 -10.36 -18.24 8.96
N VAL A 240 -10.55 -17.56 10.09
CA VAL A 240 -9.75 -17.72 11.30
C VAL A 240 -10.45 -18.73 12.19
N GLU A 241 -9.77 -19.83 12.51
CA GLU A 241 -10.30 -20.94 13.28
C GLU A 241 -9.93 -20.84 14.77
N ASP A 242 -8.70 -20.42 15.08
CA ASP A 242 -8.23 -20.15 16.44
C ASP A 242 -7.21 -19.00 16.49
N ASN A 243 -6.82 -18.58 17.70
CA ASN A 243 -5.82 -17.54 17.95
C ASN A 243 -4.58 -18.04 18.72
N LEU A 244 -3.51 -17.24 18.70
CA LEU A 244 -2.21 -17.58 19.28
C LEU A 244 -2.21 -17.62 20.81
N GLY A 245 -2.99 -16.75 21.46
CA GLY A 245 -3.03 -16.69 22.92
C GLY A 245 -3.95 -17.70 23.58
N GLY A 246 -4.82 -18.37 22.82
CA GLY A 246 -5.89 -19.20 23.37
C GLY A 246 -6.95 -18.38 24.11
N GLU A 247 -7.17 -17.14 23.65
CA GLU A 247 -8.21 -16.24 24.16
C GLU A 247 -9.56 -16.58 23.54
N ASP A 248 -10.66 -16.17 24.17
CA ASP A 248 -12.03 -16.46 23.69
C ASP A 248 -12.41 -15.62 22.46
N ILE A 249 -11.61 -14.60 22.10
CA ILE A 249 -11.86 -13.70 20.97
C ILE A 249 -10.58 -13.45 20.17
N THR A 250 -10.76 -13.17 18.88
CA THR A 250 -9.66 -12.88 17.95
C THR A 250 -9.66 -11.40 17.57
N ARG A 251 -8.47 -10.81 17.46
CA ARG A 251 -8.26 -9.44 16.96
C ARG A 251 -7.33 -9.42 15.76
N VAL A 252 -7.76 -8.74 14.70
CA VAL A 252 -7.00 -8.58 13.46
C VAL A 252 -6.87 -7.09 13.13
N GLN A 253 -5.65 -6.58 13.13
CA GLN A 253 -5.38 -5.17 12.80
C GLN A 253 -5.30 -4.96 11.30
N ARG A 254 -4.54 -5.79 10.57
CA ARG A 254 -4.44 -5.74 9.10
C ARG A 254 -4.25 -7.11 8.48
N ILE A 255 -4.78 -7.26 7.27
CA ILE A 255 -4.44 -8.34 6.34
C ILE A 255 -3.97 -7.66 5.05
N ILE A 256 -2.66 -7.72 4.79
CA ILE A 256 -2.03 -7.03 3.66
C ILE A 256 -1.73 -8.07 2.57
N PRO A 257 -2.45 -8.05 1.44
CA PRO A 257 -2.15 -8.93 0.31
C PRO A 257 -0.91 -8.46 -0.44
N ILE A 258 0.03 -9.37 -0.67
CA ILE A 258 1.28 -9.09 -1.39
C ILE A 258 1.34 -9.94 -2.65
N GLY A 259 1.56 -9.29 -3.80
CA GLY A 259 1.48 -9.98 -5.07
C GLY A 259 1.70 -9.08 -6.27
N THR A 260 1.14 -9.47 -7.41
CA THR A 260 1.15 -8.66 -8.63
C THR A 260 -0.22 -8.62 -9.27
N PRO A 261 -0.62 -7.49 -9.86
CA PRO A 261 -1.81 -7.46 -10.70
C PRO A 261 -1.60 -8.31 -11.96
N ILE A 262 -2.67 -8.87 -12.49
CA ILE A 262 -2.68 -9.51 -13.80
C ILE A 262 -3.01 -8.43 -14.82
N ASP A 263 -2.04 -8.11 -15.69
CA ASP A 263 -2.23 -7.16 -16.78
C ASP A 263 -3.38 -7.65 -17.69
N GLY A 264 -4.48 -6.89 -17.76
CA GLY A 264 -5.59 -7.11 -18.72
C GLY A 264 -6.93 -7.61 -18.17
N ALA A 265 -7.11 -7.76 -16.85
CA ALA A 265 -8.38 -8.24 -16.27
C ALA A 265 -9.31 -7.07 -15.86
N MET A 266 -9.83 -6.32 -16.84
CA MET A 266 -11.00 -5.45 -16.63
C MET A 266 -12.24 -6.34 -16.64
N MET A 267 -12.92 -6.49 -15.49
CA MET A 267 -14.18 -7.26 -15.45
C MET A 267 -15.26 -6.53 -16.25
N SER A 268 -15.61 -7.06 -17.42
CA SER A 268 -16.85 -6.72 -18.09
C SER A 268 -18.00 -7.34 -17.30
N ASN A 269 -18.84 -6.50 -16.69
CA ASN A 269 -20.13 -6.91 -16.15
C ASN A 269 -20.98 -7.54 -17.27
N ILE A 270 -21.04 -8.88 -17.31
CA ILE A 270 -22.11 -9.59 -18.02
C ILE A 270 -23.30 -9.62 -17.07
N ARG A 271 -24.26 -8.72 -17.30
CA ARG A 271 -25.63 -8.93 -16.84
C ARG A 271 -26.29 -9.86 -17.86
N GLN A 272 -26.56 -11.10 -17.46
CA GLN A 272 -27.57 -11.92 -18.12
C GLN A 272 -28.92 -11.25 -17.85
N GLY A 273 -29.60 -10.80 -18.90
CA GLY A 273 -31.02 -10.51 -18.85
C GLY A 273 -31.75 -11.82 -19.10
N GLU A 274 -32.31 -12.39 -18.04
CA GLU A 274 -33.34 -13.43 -18.13
C GLU A 274 -34.64 -12.81 -18.65
N GLU A 275 -35.41 -13.70 -19.28
CA GLU A 275 -36.67 -13.51 -19.99
C GLU A 275 -37.77 -12.86 -19.13
N GLU A 276 -38.55 -11.96 -19.73
CA GLU A 276 -40.03 -11.98 -19.75
C GLU A 276 -40.56 -11.03 -20.84
#